data_AF-A0A3B8M6J3-F1
#
_entry.id   AF-A0A3B8M6J3-F1
#
_cell.length_a   1.000
_cell.length_b   1.000
_cell.length_c   1.000
_cell.angle_alpha   90.00
_cell.angle_beta   90.00
_cell.angle_gamma   90.00
#
_symmetry.space_group_name_H-M   'P 1'
#
loop_
_entity.id
_entity.type
_entity.pdbx_description
1 polymer ?
#
loop_
_entity_poly.entity_id
_entity_poly.type
_entity_poly.pdbx_seq_one_letter_code
_entity_poly.pdbx_strand_id
1 'polypeptide(L)' 'AAAAAYVEIEAADRSVHWGVGLHPNIVTASFHALLSAINRSETI' A
#
# COMPACT_ATOMS: atom_id res chain seq x y z
N ALA A 1 -6.34 -17.32 9.77
CA ALA A 1 -5.49 -17.14 8.57
C ALA A 1 -5.50 -15.66 8.20
N ALA A 2 -4.38 -15.11 7.74
CA ALA A 2 -4.28 -13.71 7.29
C ALA A 2 -3.62 -13.67 5.92
N ALA A 3 -4.10 -12.78 5.04
CA ALA A 3 -3.51 -12.50 3.74
C ALA A 3 -2.67 -11.23 3.83
N ALA A 4 -1.51 -11.24 3.19
CA ALA A 4 -0.63 -10.09 3.06
C ALA A 4 -0.65 -9.59 1.61
N ALA A 5 -0.67 -8.27 1.44
CA ALA A 5 -0.57 -7.63 0.13
C ALA A 5 0.53 -6.57 0.16
N TYR A 6 1.24 -6.44 -0.97
CA TYR A 6 2.26 -5.43 -1.20
C TYR A 6 1.87 -4.68 -2.47
N VAL A 7 1.87 -3.35 -2.41
CA VAL A 7 1.51 -2.48 -3.53
C VAL A 7 2.60 -1.44 -3.71
N GLU A 8 3.06 -1.30 -4.95
CA GLU A 8 3.94 -0.23 -5.41
C GLU A 8 3.09 0.85 -6.07
N ILE A 9 3.39 2.12 -5.77
CA ILE A 9 2.86 3.28 -6.48
C ILE A 9 4.00 4.18 -6.93
N GLU A 10 3.82 4.85 -8.07
CA GLU A 10 4.68 5.93 -8.54
C GLU A 10 3.95 7.26 -8.30
N ALA A 11 4.56 8.17 -7.55
CA ALA A 11 4.02 9.50 -7.30
C ALA A 11 4.33 10.46 -8.46
N ALA A 12 3.71 11.65 -8.46
CA ALA A 12 3.85 12.62 -9.54
C ALA A 12 5.30 13.11 -9.76
N ASP A 13 6.13 13.07 -8.72
CA ASP A 13 7.56 13.39 -8.75
C ASP A 13 8.45 12.21 -9.19
N ARG A 14 7.84 11.11 -9.67
CA ARG A 14 8.49 9.83 -10.05
C ARG A 14 9.14 9.09 -8.89
N SER A 15 8.84 9.48 -7.64
CA SER A 15 9.27 8.70 -6.49
C SER A 15 8.42 7.43 -6.36
N VAL A 16 9.08 6.34 -6.00
CA VAL A 16 8.44 5.03 -5.85
C VAL A 16 8.17 4.77 -4.37
N HIS A 17 6.91 4.47 -4.05
CA HIS A 17 6.46 4.21 -2.70
C HIS A 17 5.81 2.85 -2.58
N TRP A 18 6.16 2.16 -1.50
CA TRP A 18 5.62 0.85 -1.18
C TRP A 18 4.68 0.93 0.01
N GLY A 19 3.60 0.19 -0.06
CA GLY A 19 2.69 -0.03 1.04
C GLY A 19 2.44 -1.51 1.30
N VAL A 20 2.11 -1.80 2.56
CA VAL A 20 1.86 -3.17 3.03
C VAL A 20 0.53 -3.21 3.77
N GLY A 21 -0.23 -4.27 3.54
CA GLY A 21 -1.51 -4.50 4.18
C GLY A 21 -1.67 -5.95 4.64
N LEU A 22 -2.23 -6.12 5.83
CA LEU A 22 -2.54 -7.43 6.42
C LEU A 22 -4.02 -7.48 6.78
N HIS A 23 -4.74 -8.46 6.24
CA HIS A 23 -6.14 -8.69 6.59
C HIS A 23 -6.56 -10.14 6.22
N PRO A 24 -7.51 -10.77 6.94
CA PRO A 24 -8.01 -12.11 6.56
C PRO A 24 -8.58 -12.20 5.14
N ASN A 25 -9.17 -11.11 4.64
CA ASN A 25 -9.62 -10.97 3.26
C ASN A 25 -8.54 -10.27 2.41
N ILE A 26 -8.08 -10.92 1.33
CA ILE A 26 -7.07 -10.41 0.42
C ILE A 26 -7.47 -9.07 -0.23
N VAL A 27 -8.75 -8.87 -0.54
CA VAL A 27 -9.23 -7.60 -1.15
C VAL A 27 -9.00 -6.45 -0.18
N THR A 28 -9.35 -6.63 1.10
CA THR A 28 -9.11 -5.62 2.14
C THR A 28 -7.62 -5.42 2.41
N ALA A 29 -6.82 -6.51 2.39
CA ALA A 29 -5.37 -6.41 2.55
C ALA A 29 -4.75 -5.56 1.42
N SER A 30 -5.20 -5.73 0.17
CA SER A 30 -4.78 -4.91 -0.97
C SER A 30 -5.13 -3.43 -0.80
N PHE A 31 -6.34 -3.11 -0.32
CA PHE A 31 -6.73 -1.72 -0.02
C PHE A 31 -5.87 -1.11 1.10
N HIS A 32 -5.58 -1.86 2.16
CA HIS A 32 -4.68 -1.41 3.23
C HIS A 32 -3.27 -1.13 2.69
N ALA A 33 -2.75 -2.00 1.82
CA ALA A 33 -1.45 -1.81 1.19
C ALA A 33 -1.44 -0.54 0.32
N LEU A 34 -2.47 -0.32 -0.50
CA LEU A 34 -2.59 0.89 -1.32
C LEU A 34 -2.63 2.17 -0.47
N LEU A 35 -3.49 2.21 0.56
CA LEU A 35 -3.59 3.36 1.47
C LEU A 35 -2.28 3.62 2.21
N SER A 36 -1.59 2.56 2.64
CA SER A 36 -0.27 2.67 3.25
C SER A 36 0.76 3.29 2.29
N ALA A 37 0.71 2.96 0.99
CA ALA A 37 1.62 3.51 -0.01
C ALA A 37 1.34 5.01 -0.23
N ILE A 38 0.06 5.39 -0.37
CA ILE A 38 -0.37 6.79 -0.56
C ILE A 38 0.02 7.65 0.64
N ASN A 39 -0.27 7.20 1.87
CA ASN A 39 0.07 7.97 3.07
C ASN A 39 1.59 8.21 3.20
N ARG A 40 2.39 7.26 2.70
CA ARG A 40 3.86 7.37 2.68
C ARG A 40 4.34 8.32 1.58
N SER A 41 3.65 8.43 0.45
CA SER A 41 4.03 9.36 -0.62
C SER A 41 3.73 10.83 -0.31
N GLU A 42 2.77 11.10 0.58
CA GLU A 42 2.39 12.46 1.00
C GLU A 42 3.26 13.01 2.16
N THR A 43 4.08 12.18 2.78
CA THR A 43 4.94 12.62 3.90
C THR A 43 6.17 13.35 3.34
N ILE A 44 6.05 14.67 3.18
CA ILE A 44 7.12 15.64 2.89
C ILE A 44 7.72 16.17 4.19
#